data_AF-A0A955Q0H9-F1
#
_entry.id   AF-A0A955Q0H9-F1
#
_cell.length_a   1.000
_cell.length_b   1.000
_cell.length_c   1.000
_cell.angle_alpha   90.00
_cell.angle_beta   90.00
_cell.angle_gamma   90.00
#
_symmetry.space_group_name_H-M   'P 1'
#
loop_
_entity.id
_entity.type
_entity.pdbx_description
1 polymer ?
#
loop_
_entity_poly.entity_id
_entity_poly.type
_entity_poly.pdbx_seq_one_letter_code
_entity_poly.pdbx_strand_id
1 'polypeptide(L)'
;MPNTNASFSAFSRVDQLKQQLKKLEHLSNSQVNTKVLEQFDRETEEILNRVDGRETKMAAYNFATMAEAEALVNLPESAQEPTSRDLLQKSLQQRRQVLLGLVSEMESLEATEAEVLTGEDREDPPLMG
;
A
#
# COMPACT_ATOMS: atom_id res chain seq x y z
N MET A 1 -1.15 -30.14 19.36
CA MET A 1 -0.23 -29.60 18.34
C MET A 1 -0.21 -28.09 18.52
N PRO A 2 0.88 -27.45 18.95
CA PRO A 2 0.96 -25.99 18.91
C PRO A 2 1.49 -25.59 17.53
N ASN A 3 0.64 -24.97 16.70
CA ASN A 3 1.10 -24.33 15.48
C ASN A 3 1.77 -23.00 15.86
N THR A 4 3.02 -23.11 16.28
CA THR A 4 3.99 -22.02 16.28
C THR A 4 4.22 -21.63 14.83
N ASN A 5 3.83 -20.41 14.42
CA ASN A 5 4.63 -19.46 13.59
C ASN A 5 3.78 -18.34 12.93
N ALA A 6 2.96 -17.61 13.70
CA ALA A 6 2.35 -16.35 13.23
C ALA A 6 3.05 -15.08 13.77
N SER A 7 4.00 -15.26 14.69
CA SER A 7 4.92 -14.20 15.12
C SER A 7 6.19 -14.32 14.27
N PHE A 8 6.74 -13.19 13.82
CA PHE A 8 7.94 -13.02 12.98
C PHE A 8 7.71 -12.84 11.47
N SER A 9 7.31 -11.62 11.09
CA SER A 9 8.14 -10.85 10.16
C SER A 9 8.38 -9.46 10.76
N ALA A 10 9.63 -9.01 10.75
CA ALA A 10 10.15 -7.87 11.52
C ALA A 10 9.61 -6.46 11.13
N PHE A 11 8.46 -6.38 10.48
CA PHE A 11 7.62 -5.19 10.25
C PHE A 11 6.22 -5.73 9.91
N SER A 12 5.15 -5.16 10.47
CA SER A 12 3.79 -5.54 10.04
C SER A 12 3.63 -5.24 8.54
N ARG A 13 2.66 -5.86 7.86
CA ARG A 13 2.46 -5.57 6.43
C ARG A 13 2.09 -4.09 6.23
N VAL A 14 1.41 -3.51 7.22
CA VAL A 14 1.16 -2.07 7.34
C VAL A 14 2.46 -1.27 7.39
N ASP A 15 3.44 -1.68 8.21
CA ASP A 15 4.73 -0.99 8.30
C ASP A 15 5.50 -1.02 6.97
N GLN A 16 5.43 -2.13 6.23
CA GLN A 16 6.04 -2.23 4.91
C GLN A 16 5.38 -1.26 3.91
N LEU A 17 4.05 -1.13 3.92
CA LEU A 17 3.37 -0.12 3.09
C LEU A 17 3.66 1.32 3.54
N LYS A 18 3.80 1.57 4.85
CA LYS A 18 4.26 2.88 5.37
C LYS A 18 5.68 3.22 4.90
N GLN A 19 6.56 2.22 4.81
CA GLN A 19 7.90 2.42 4.23
C GLN A 19 7.83 2.73 2.74
N GLN A 20 6.95 2.06 1.98
CA GLN A 20 6.72 2.40 0.57
C GLN A 20 6.17 3.83 0.41
N LEU A 21 5.25 4.27 1.27
CA LEU A 21 4.78 5.67 1.27
C LEU A 21 5.93 6.67 1.46
N LYS A 22 6.83 6.42 2.41
CA LYS A 22 8.02 7.26 2.59
C LYS A 22 8.89 7.25 1.34
N LYS A 23 9.15 6.08 0.74
CA LYS A 23 9.95 5.97 -0.50
C LYS A 23 9.30 6.78 -1.63
N LEU A 24 7.99 6.69 -1.79
CA LEU A 24 7.23 7.44 -2.79
C LEU A 24 7.31 8.96 -2.60
N GLU A 25 7.30 9.44 -1.35
CA GLU A 25 7.50 10.86 -1.06
C GLU A 25 8.89 11.35 -1.49
N HIS A 26 9.94 10.56 -1.25
CA HIS A 26 11.29 10.90 -1.73
C HIS A 26 11.36 10.92 -3.26
N LEU A 27 10.67 10.00 -3.93
CA LEU A 27 10.54 9.98 -5.38
C LEU A 27 9.83 11.26 -5.87
N SER A 28 8.70 11.66 -5.29
CA SER A 28 7.99 12.89 -5.72
C SER A 28 8.81 14.18 -5.63
N ASN A 29 9.81 14.21 -4.74
CA ASN A 29 10.68 15.37 -4.53
C ASN A 29 11.97 15.34 -5.39
N SER A 30 12.21 14.26 -6.14
CA SER A 30 13.45 14.03 -6.90
C SER A 30 13.18 13.94 -8.41
N GLN A 31 14.23 14.06 -9.24
CA GLN A 31 14.15 13.72 -10.66
C GLN A 31 14.03 12.20 -10.81
N VAL A 32 12.80 11.69 -10.86
CA VAL A 32 12.52 10.25 -10.95
C VAL A 32 12.68 9.78 -12.39
N ASN A 33 13.46 8.72 -12.57
CA ASN A 33 13.52 7.97 -13.82
C ASN A 33 12.48 6.85 -13.79
N THR A 34 11.88 6.52 -14.94
CA THR A 34 10.91 5.43 -15.11
C THR A 34 11.38 4.10 -14.53
N LYS A 35 12.68 3.76 -14.63
CA LYS A 35 13.22 2.53 -14.04
C LYS A 35 13.11 2.46 -12.52
N VAL A 36 13.20 3.62 -11.84
CA VAL A 36 13.09 3.69 -10.38
C VAL A 36 11.62 3.51 -9.97
N LEU A 37 10.70 4.07 -10.76
CA LEU A 37 9.27 3.92 -10.55
C LEU A 37 8.81 2.46 -10.78
N GLU A 38 9.30 1.81 -11.83
CA GLU A 38 9.03 0.38 -12.07
C GLU A 38 9.52 -0.52 -10.92
N GLN A 39 10.70 -0.20 -10.36
CA GLN A 39 11.21 -0.94 -9.21
C GLN A 39 10.36 -0.72 -7.96
N PHE A 40 9.90 0.51 -7.75
CA PHE A 40 8.94 0.84 -6.69
C PHE A 40 7.63 0.08 -6.84
N ASP A 41 7.09 0.02 -8.06
CA ASP A 41 5.85 -0.68 -8.37
C ASP A 41 6.00 -2.18 -8.07
N ARG A 42 7.08 -2.83 -8.52
CA ARG A 42 7.36 -4.25 -8.22
C ARG A 42 7.43 -4.56 -6.73
N GLU A 43 8.16 -3.75 -5.97
CA GLU A 43 8.26 -3.95 -4.51
C GLU A 43 6.91 -3.79 -3.82
N THR A 44 6.09 -2.85 -4.30
CA THR A 44 4.74 -2.63 -3.78
C THR A 44 3.86 -3.84 -4.06
N GLU A 45 3.87 -4.35 -5.29
CA GLU A 45 3.13 -5.56 -5.69
C GLU A 45 3.56 -6.79 -4.86
N GLU A 46 4.84 -6.95 -4.55
CA GLU A 46 5.32 -8.03 -3.68
C GLU A 46 4.74 -7.96 -2.26
N ILE A 47 4.58 -6.76 -1.71
CA ILE A 47 3.93 -6.56 -0.41
C ILE A 47 2.44 -6.88 -0.52
N LEU A 48 1.77 -6.38 -1.56
CA LEU A 48 0.34 -6.62 -1.78
C LEU A 48 0.01 -8.10 -2.01
N ASN A 49 0.92 -8.89 -2.56
CA ASN A 49 0.73 -10.34 -2.72
C ASN A 49 0.67 -11.10 -1.38
N ARG A 50 1.09 -10.46 -0.28
CA ARG A 50 1.20 -11.06 1.06
C ARG A 50 0.16 -10.53 2.06
N VAL A 51 -0.79 -9.69 1.61
CA VAL A 51 -1.87 -9.16 2.45
C VAL A 51 -3.19 -9.86 2.17
N ASP A 52 -4.10 -9.87 3.16
CA ASP A 52 -5.45 -10.39 2.98
C ASP A 52 -6.26 -9.52 2.01
N GLY A 53 -7.05 -10.17 1.15
CA GLY A 53 -7.73 -9.49 0.06
C GLY A 53 -6.81 -9.01 -1.07
N ARG A 54 -5.63 -9.64 -1.24
CA ARG A 54 -4.61 -9.29 -2.24
C ARG A 54 -5.15 -9.01 -3.64
N GLU A 55 -6.15 -9.76 -4.12
CA GLU A 55 -6.67 -9.60 -5.48
C GLU A 55 -7.33 -8.23 -5.66
N THR A 56 -8.18 -7.83 -4.71
CA THR A 56 -8.84 -6.52 -4.72
C THR A 56 -7.83 -5.39 -4.55
N LYS A 57 -6.88 -5.55 -3.62
CA LYS A 57 -5.84 -4.53 -3.34
C LYS A 57 -4.89 -4.35 -4.52
N MET A 58 -4.50 -5.44 -5.17
CA MET A 58 -3.71 -5.44 -6.40
C MET A 58 -4.47 -4.78 -7.55
N ALA A 59 -5.75 -5.10 -7.72
CA ALA A 59 -6.57 -4.48 -8.75
C ALA A 59 -6.72 -2.96 -8.55
N ALA A 60 -6.93 -2.51 -7.31
CA ALA A 60 -6.98 -1.09 -6.98
C ALA A 60 -5.65 -0.38 -7.29
N TYR A 61 -4.53 -1.02 -6.98
CA TYR A 61 -3.20 -0.49 -7.30
C TYR A 61 -2.97 -0.38 -8.81
N ASN A 62 -3.22 -1.46 -9.56
CA ASN A 62 -3.04 -1.50 -11.01
C ASN A 62 -3.94 -0.51 -11.75
N PHE A 63 -5.17 -0.30 -11.28
CA PHE A 63 -6.06 0.68 -11.86
C PHE A 63 -5.49 2.11 -11.75
N ALA A 64 -4.83 2.42 -10.63
CA ALA A 64 -4.20 3.72 -10.42
C ALA A 64 -2.93 3.95 -11.24
N THR A 65 -2.25 2.88 -11.70
CA THR A 65 -1.03 2.97 -12.51
C THR A 65 -1.33 2.91 -14.03
N MET A 66 -2.45 2.29 -14.43
CA MET A 66 -2.78 2.03 -15.84
C MET A 66 -3.04 3.30 -16.66
N ALA A 67 -3.65 4.34 -16.08
CA ALA A 67 -3.93 5.61 -16.76
C ALA A 67 -2.65 6.40 -17.13
N GLU A 68 -1.54 6.14 -16.44
CA GLU A 68 -0.25 6.78 -16.71
C GLU A 68 0.46 6.15 -17.91
N ALA A 69 0.45 4.82 -18.01
CA ALA A 69 1.09 4.08 -19.08
C ALA A 69 0.52 4.49 -20.46
N GLU A 70 -0.77 4.73 -20.54
CA GLU A 70 -1.44 5.17 -21.77
C GLU A 70 -1.10 6.63 -22.14
N ALA A 71 -0.92 7.51 -21.15
CA ALA A 71 -0.61 8.92 -21.36
C ALA A 71 0.85 9.16 -21.78
N LEU A 72 1.80 8.40 -21.21
CA LEU A 72 3.23 8.54 -21.53
C LEU A 72 3.59 7.95 -22.91
N VAL A 73 2.94 6.86 -23.32
CA VAL A 73 3.21 6.19 -24.61
C VAL A 73 2.73 7.02 -25.82
N ASN A 74 1.74 7.88 -25.62
CA ASN A 74 1.13 8.68 -26.70
C ASN A 74 1.68 10.11 -26.82
N LEU A 75 2.70 10.50 -26.05
CA LEU A 75 3.24 11.86 -26.03
C LEU A 75 4.25 12.09 -27.17
N PRO A 76 4.02 13.05 -28.09
CA PRO A 76 4.98 13.37 -29.16
C PRO A 76 6.28 13.98 -28.60
N GLU A 77 7.40 13.67 -29.25
CA GLU A 77 8.76 14.07 -28.80
C GLU A 77 8.93 15.58 -28.55
N SER A 78 8.16 16.42 -29.23
CA SER A 78 8.24 17.88 -29.17
C SER A 78 7.56 18.53 -27.96
N ALA A 79 6.77 17.78 -27.16
CA ALA A 79 5.99 18.29 -26.02
C ALA A 79 6.56 17.90 -24.65
N GLN A 80 7.79 17.37 -24.62
CA GLN A 80 8.22 16.38 -23.63
C GLN A 80 8.64 16.88 -22.24
N GLU A 81 8.88 18.16 -21.97
CA GLU A 81 9.37 18.53 -20.64
C GLU A 81 8.28 18.95 -19.63
N PRO A 82 7.41 19.93 -19.92
CA PRO A 82 6.43 20.39 -18.92
C PRO A 82 5.31 19.37 -18.71
N THR A 83 4.74 18.86 -19.80
CA THR A 83 3.59 17.95 -19.77
C THR A 83 3.95 16.59 -19.17
N SER A 84 5.13 16.04 -19.51
CA SER A 84 5.58 14.74 -18.99
C SER A 84 5.88 14.81 -17.49
N ARG A 85 6.43 15.94 -17.02
CA ARG A 85 6.68 16.16 -15.59
C ARG A 85 5.37 16.23 -14.79
N ASP A 86 4.37 16.96 -15.30
CA ASP A 86 3.07 17.06 -14.64
C ASP A 86 2.33 15.71 -14.59
N LEU A 87 2.44 14.91 -15.65
CA LEU A 87 1.88 13.55 -15.68
C LEU A 87 2.55 12.63 -14.66
N LEU A 88 3.89 12.66 -14.57
CA LEU A 88 4.63 11.90 -13.58
C LEU A 88 4.29 12.33 -12.15
N GLN A 89 4.11 13.62 -11.89
CA GLN A 89 3.68 14.07 -10.56
C GLN A 89 2.27 13.58 -10.19
N LYS A 90 1.34 13.63 -11.15
CA LYS A 90 -0.02 13.11 -10.95
C LYS A 90 -0.02 11.61 -10.66
N SER A 91 0.83 10.85 -11.35
CA SER A 91 0.89 9.42 -11.15
C SER A 91 1.49 9.01 -9.81
N LEU A 92 2.51 9.74 -9.34
CA LEU A 92 3.06 9.57 -8.00
C LEU A 92 2.00 9.91 -6.94
N GLN A 93 1.19 10.94 -7.16
CA GLN A 93 0.08 11.29 -6.29
C GLN A 93 -1.01 10.20 -6.25
N GLN A 94 -1.37 9.62 -7.39
CA GLN A 94 -2.35 8.52 -7.48
C GLN A 94 -1.88 7.29 -6.69
N ARG A 95 -0.63 6.87 -6.88
CA ARG A 95 -0.01 5.78 -6.09
C ARG A 95 -0.07 6.08 -4.59
N ARG A 96 0.23 7.31 -4.20
CA ARG A 96 0.18 7.75 -2.79
C ARG A 96 -1.22 7.62 -2.21
N GLN A 97 -2.24 8.04 -2.95
CA GLN A 97 -3.64 7.96 -2.49
C GLN A 97 -4.09 6.51 -2.27
N VAL A 98 -3.76 5.61 -3.20
CA VAL A 98 -4.09 4.18 -3.04
C VAL A 98 -3.37 3.59 -1.83
N LEU A 99 -2.07 3.82 -1.70
CA LEU A 99 -1.29 3.28 -0.58
C LEU A 99 -1.77 3.81 0.78
N LEU A 100 -2.16 5.07 0.88
CA LEU A 100 -2.78 5.63 2.09
C LEU A 100 -4.10 4.94 2.43
N GLY A 101 -4.95 4.71 1.42
CA GLY A 101 -6.22 3.98 1.61
C GLY A 101 -6.00 2.55 2.11
N LEU A 102 -5.05 1.84 1.51
CA LEU A 102 -4.70 0.46 1.90
C LEU A 102 -4.13 0.39 3.32
N VAL A 103 -3.25 1.33 3.70
CA VAL A 103 -2.73 1.42 5.07
C VAL A 103 -3.87 1.63 6.06
N SER A 104 -4.76 2.59 5.79
CA SER A 104 -5.90 2.88 6.68
C SER A 104 -6.86 1.70 6.82
N GLU A 105 -7.13 0.97 5.73
CA GLU A 105 -7.98 -0.23 5.76
C GLU A 105 -7.36 -1.32 6.64
N MET A 106 -6.07 -1.62 6.44
CA MET A 106 -5.39 -2.66 7.21
C MET A 106 -5.24 -2.31 8.69
N GLU A 107 -4.96 -1.05 9.02
CA GLU A 107 -4.92 -0.60 10.42
C GLU A 107 -6.28 -0.77 11.11
N SER A 108 -7.38 -0.51 10.39
CA SER A 108 -8.73 -0.72 10.92
C SER A 108 -9.02 -2.20 11.17
N LEU A 109 -8.56 -3.09 10.28
CA LEU A 109 -8.71 -4.54 10.44
C LEU A 109 -7.89 -5.05 11.63
N GLU A 110 -6.62 -4.66 11.73
CA GLU A 110 -5.74 -5.02 12.86
C GLU A 110 -6.32 -4.54 14.21
N ALA A 111 -6.90 -3.32 14.25
CA ALA A 111 -7.54 -2.79 15.45
C ALA A 111 -8.81 -3.58 15.84
N THR A 112 -9.63 -3.95 14.86
CA THR A 112 -10.85 -4.74 15.10
C THR A 112 -10.51 -6.14 15.60
N GLU A 113 -9.50 -6.79 15.01
CA GLU A 113 -9.02 -8.11 15.46
C GLU A 113 -8.49 -8.06 16.90
N ALA A 114 -7.74 -7.00 17.25
CA ALA A 114 -7.25 -6.80 18.62
C ALA A 114 -8.39 -6.59 19.63
N GLU A 115 -9.46 -5.88 19.26
CA GLU A 115 -10.64 -5.68 20.10
C GLU A 115 -11.39 -6.99 20.35
N VAL A 116 -11.60 -7.81 19.30
CA VAL A 116 -12.25 -9.13 19.43
C VAL A 116 -11.44 -10.05 20.34
N LEU A 117 -10.12 -10.11 20.17
CA LEU A 117 -9.24 -10.95 20.98
C LEU A 117 -9.13 -10.52 22.45
N THR A 118 -9.39 -9.25 22.76
CA THR A 118 -9.35 -8.72 24.14
C THR A 118 -10.73 -8.68 24.81
N GLY A 119 -11.80 -8.82 24.04
CA GLY A 119 -13.18 -8.75 24.50
C GLY A 119 -13.77 -10.05 25.07
N GLU A 120 -13.16 -11.22 24.83
CA GLU A 120 -13.69 -12.52 25.29
C GLU A 120 -13.33 -12.89 26.74
N ASP A 121 -12.44 -12.14 27.41
CA ASP A 121 -11.97 -12.44 28.79
C ASP A 121 -12.72 -11.65 29.87
N ARG A 122 -13.98 -11.28 29.59
CA ARG A 122 -14.93 -10.78 30.61
C ARG A 122 -15.87 -11.90 31.01
N GLU A 123 -15.30 -12.91 31.69
CA GLU A 123 -16.11 -13.79 32.53
C GLU A 123 -16.77 -12.91 33.61
N ASP A 124 -18.09 -12.67 33.47
CA ASP A 124 -18.89 -12.19 34.59
C ASP A 124 -18.72 -13.19 35.75
N PRO A 125 -18.16 -12.79 36.91
CA PRO A 125 -18.11 -13.70 38.05
C PRO A 125 -19.55 -14.03 38.46
N PRO A 126 -19.86 -15.30 38.76
CA PRO A 126 -21.21 -15.67 39.17
C PRO A 126 -21.56 -14.88 40.43
N LEU A 127 -22.63 -14.08 40.34
CA LEU A 127 -23.29 -13.45 41.49
C LEU A 127 -23.83 -14.57 42.39
N MET A 128 -23.02 -14.98 43.37
CA MET A 128 -23.49 -15.70 44.54
C MET A 128 -24.16 -14.69 45.47
N GLY A 129 -25.50 -14.69 45.44
CA GLY A 129 -26.37 -13.96 46.36
C GLY A 129 -27.62 -14.76 46.65
#